data_AF-D9URM4-F1
#
_entry.id   AF-D9URM4-F1
#
_cell.length_a   1.000
_cell.length_b   1.000
_cell.length_c   1.000
_cell.angle_alpha   90.00
_cell.angle_beta   90.00
_cell.angle_gamma   90.00
#
_symmetry.space_group_name_H-M   'P 1'
#
loop_
_entity.id
_entity.type
_entity.pdbx_description
1 polymer ?
#
loop_
_entity_poly.entity_id
_entity_poly.type
_entity_poly.pdbx_seq_one_letter_code
_entity_poly.pdbx_strand_id
1 'polypeptide(L)'
;MTSREAIRGNEVAIEECDFAAGPDWLRPFRDVPWLVETSGSVPSVRLNTGIDGLAQVLRGHGTGPERVARELLTAQIVAEVWTASFHAAVGELDTDESGRPRWPEGWWGTVLRAMLADVLPDATPDDALAEVHSIRTGRTGWSELQPRIIYAAQRRAKVARSLGHAVRALDLANRSEP
;
A
#
# COMPACT_ATOMS: atom_id res chain seq x y z
N MET A 1 15.28 -8.80 18.24
CA MET A 1 14.95 -7.39 18.55
C MET A 1 14.17 -6.84 17.38
N THR A 2 12.86 -6.62 17.52
CA THR A 2 12.03 -5.95 16.52
C THR A 2 12.27 -4.44 16.62
N SER A 3 12.92 -3.85 15.62
CA SER A 3 13.04 -2.39 15.53
C SER A 3 11.78 -1.84 14.85
N ARG A 4 11.13 -0.86 15.46
CA ARG A 4 9.96 -0.17 14.90
C ARG A 4 10.39 1.20 14.41
N GLU A 5 10.35 1.43 13.11
CA GLU A 5 10.64 2.74 12.52
C GLU A 5 9.41 3.25 11.77
N ALA A 6 9.00 4.49 12.06
CA ALA A 6 7.79 5.08 11.52
C ALA A 6 8.12 5.95 10.30
N ILE A 7 7.70 5.54 9.10
CA ILE A 7 7.77 6.39 7.90
C ILE A 7 6.51 7.26 7.84
N ARG A 8 6.69 8.58 7.84
CA ARG A 8 5.62 9.57 8.00
C ARG A 8 4.92 9.88 6.65
N GLY A 9 3.61 9.66 6.59
CA GLY A 9 2.71 10.10 5.52
C GLY A 9 1.24 9.67 5.73
N ASN A 10 1.06 8.56 6.41
CA ASN A 10 -0.08 8.06 7.18
C ASN A 10 0.61 7.09 8.15
N GLU A 11 0.16 6.92 9.39
CA GLU A 11 0.84 6.05 10.35
C GLU A 11 0.88 4.60 9.83
N VAL A 12 1.94 4.24 9.10
CA VAL A 12 2.20 2.87 8.65
C VAL A 12 3.38 2.39 9.48
N ALA A 13 3.16 1.34 10.26
CA ALA A 13 4.22 0.75 11.06
C ALA A 13 5.09 -0.13 10.16
N ILE A 14 6.42 0.00 10.26
CA ILE A 14 7.35 -0.91 9.58
C ILE A 14 8.00 -1.80 10.62
N GLU A 15 7.91 -3.11 10.40
CA GLU A 15 8.50 -4.13 11.26
C GLU A 15 9.43 -5.02 10.44
N GLU A 16 10.68 -5.16 10.90
CA GLU A 16 11.66 -6.02 10.23
C GLU A 16 11.78 -7.36 10.94
N CYS A 17 11.67 -8.44 10.18
CA CYS A 17 11.93 -9.79 10.67
C CYS A 17 12.31 -10.75 9.54
N ASP A 18 13.09 -11.77 9.86
CA ASP A 18 13.37 -12.87 8.95
C ASP A 18 12.13 -13.78 8.93
N PHE A 19 11.53 -13.98 7.77
CA PHE A 19 10.30 -14.76 7.66
C PHE A 19 10.54 -16.28 7.77
N ALA A 20 11.76 -16.76 7.52
CA ALA A 20 12.13 -18.17 7.71
C ALA A 20 12.46 -18.49 9.17
N ALA A 21 13.15 -17.57 9.85
CA ALA A 21 13.58 -17.74 11.25
C ALA A 21 12.64 -17.11 12.29
N GLY A 22 11.67 -16.30 11.85
CA GLY A 22 10.71 -15.59 12.69
C GLY A 22 9.53 -16.44 13.17
N PRO A 23 8.42 -15.80 13.59
CA PRO A 23 7.18 -16.46 13.99
C PRO A 23 6.70 -17.51 12.99
N ASP A 24 6.20 -18.65 13.48
CA ASP A 24 5.82 -19.81 12.65
C ASP A 24 4.85 -19.47 11.50
N TRP A 25 3.95 -18.52 11.73
CA TRP A 25 2.96 -18.10 10.75
C TRP A 25 3.56 -17.31 9.56
N LEU A 26 4.78 -16.77 9.70
CA LEU A 26 5.50 -16.09 8.61
C LEU A 26 6.22 -17.06 7.67
N ARG A 27 6.49 -18.30 8.10
CA ARG A 27 7.24 -19.29 7.30
C ARG A 27 6.65 -19.60 5.92
N PRO A 28 5.31 -19.62 5.72
CA PRO A 28 4.72 -19.76 4.38
C PRO A 28 5.08 -18.62 3.44
N PHE A 29 5.46 -17.45 3.96
CA PHE A 29 5.76 -16.23 3.22
C PHE A 29 7.27 -15.99 3.06
N ARG A 30 8.14 -16.93 3.45
CA ARG A 30 9.60 -16.73 3.47
C ARG A 30 10.23 -16.24 2.15
N ASP A 31 9.55 -16.48 1.02
CA ASP A 31 10.04 -16.15 -0.32
C ASP A 31 9.51 -14.79 -0.84
N VAL A 32 8.74 -14.04 -0.04
CA VAL A 32 8.28 -12.68 -0.40
C VAL A 32 9.09 -11.59 0.33
N PRO A 33 9.28 -10.42 -0.29
CA PRO A 33 10.12 -9.36 0.28
C PRO A 33 9.46 -8.58 1.41
N TRP A 34 8.12 -8.50 1.40
CA TRP A 34 7.35 -7.87 2.45
C TRP A 34 5.93 -8.42 2.50
N LEU A 35 5.24 -8.12 3.60
CA LEU A 35 3.81 -8.35 3.78
C LEU A 35 3.15 -7.06 4.25
N VAL A 36 1.93 -6.82 3.78
CA VAL A 36 1.08 -5.76 4.32
C VAL A 36 0.06 -6.38 5.25
N GLU A 37 -0.04 -5.85 6.47
CA GLU A 37 -1.02 -6.25 7.47
C GLU A 37 -1.97 -5.10 7.76
N THR A 38 -3.26 -5.41 7.83
CA THR A 38 -4.34 -4.42 8.01
C THR A 38 -5.27 -4.76 9.17
N SER A 39 -4.95 -5.80 9.95
CA SER A 39 -5.71 -6.23 11.12
C SER A 39 -5.35 -5.45 12.41
N GLY A 40 -4.30 -4.65 12.38
CA GLY A 40 -3.84 -3.85 13.52
C GLY A 40 -4.58 -2.52 13.68
N SER A 41 -4.20 -1.78 14.73
CA SER A 41 -4.71 -0.41 14.97
C SER A 41 -4.30 0.58 13.88
N VAL A 42 -3.28 0.24 13.10
CA VAL A 42 -2.83 0.92 11.88
C VAL A 42 -2.33 -0.12 10.88
N PRO A 43 -2.33 0.16 9.56
CA PRO A 43 -1.68 -0.70 8.59
C PRO A 43 -0.19 -0.82 8.91
N SER A 44 0.37 -2.01 8.71
CA SER A 44 1.80 -2.23 8.88
C SER A 44 2.40 -2.97 7.69
N VAL A 45 3.70 -2.77 7.51
CA VAL A 45 4.50 -3.50 6.53
C VAL A 45 5.54 -4.29 7.30
N ARG A 46 5.52 -5.62 7.13
CA ARG A 46 6.61 -6.47 7.58
C ARG A 46 7.61 -6.62 6.46
N LEU A 47 8.85 -6.22 6.69
CA LEU A 47 9.95 -6.39 5.73
C LEU A 47 10.73 -7.67 6.07
N ASN A 48 10.93 -8.51 5.06
CA ASN A 48 11.63 -9.77 5.20
C ASN A 48 13.16 -9.55 5.20
N THR A 49 13.79 -9.64 6.37
CA THR A 49 15.24 -9.49 6.49
C THR A 49 16.01 -10.72 6.01
N GLY A 50 15.33 -11.81 5.68
CA GLY A 50 15.92 -12.98 5.02
C GLY A 50 16.25 -12.75 3.54
N ILE A 51 15.77 -11.64 2.94
CA ILE A 51 16.17 -11.23 1.60
C ILE A 51 17.37 -10.28 1.70
N ASP A 52 18.52 -10.77 1.24
CA ASP A 52 19.78 -10.02 1.25
C ASP A 52 19.63 -8.66 0.56
N GLY A 53 20.13 -7.61 1.20
CA GLY A 53 20.19 -6.26 0.62
C GLY A 53 18.92 -5.42 0.78
N LEU A 54 17.74 -6.03 0.99
CA LEU A 54 16.46 -5.32 0.93
C LEU A 54 16.33 -4.21 1.99
N ALA A 55 16.54 -4.57 3.25
CA ALA A 55 16.46 -3.60 4.36
C ALA A 55 17.53 -2.52 4.23
N GLN A 56 18.72 -2.86 3.74
CA GLN A 56 19.79 -1.88 3.51
C GLN A 56 19.41 -0.88 2.41
N VAL A 57 18.82 -1.33 1.30
CA VAL A 57 18.37 -0.44 0.22
C VAL A 57 17.27 0.50 0.71
N LEU A 58 16.30 -0.01 1.47
CA LEU A 58 15.17 0.79 1.97
C LEU A 58 15.59 1.83 3.02
N ARG A 59 16.54 1.48 3.90
CA ARG A 59 17.09 2.39 4.92
C ARG A 59 18.20 3.29 4.40
N GLY A 60 18.82 2.90 3.30
CA GLY A 60 20.02 3.53 2.78
C GLY A 60 19.81 5.03 2.54
N HIS A 61 20.91 5.77 2.66
CA HIS A 61 20.98 7.17 2.26
C HIS A 61 21.85 7.36 1.01
N GLY A 62 22.15 6.25 0.30
CA GLY A 62 22.98 6.29 -0.90
C GLY A 62 22.43 7.20 -1.98
N THR A 63 23.33 7.61 -2.86
CA THR A 63 23.05 8.50 -3.99
C THR A 63 22.98 7.71 -5.31
N GLY A 64 22.51 8.36 -6.38
CA GLY A 64 22.49 7.72 -7.70
C GLY A 64 21.57 6.49 -7.77
N PRO A 65 22.06 5.32 -8.24
CA PRO A 65 21.25 4.11 -8.44
C PRO A 65 20.53 3.61 -7.18
N GLU A 66 21.18 3.66 -6.02
CA GLU A 66 20.59 3.18 -4.75
C GLU A 66 19.38 4.02 -4.34
N ARG A 67 19.48 5.36 -4.50
CA ARG A 67 18.35 6.27 -4.25
C ARG A 67 17.16 5.92 -5.15
N VAL A 68 17.42 5.67 -6.43
CA VAL A 68 16.40 5.35 -7.42
C VAL A 68 15.72 4.02 -7.10
N ALA A 69 16.48 2.99 -6.76
CA ALA A 69 15.94 1.70 -6.34
C ALA A 69 15.06 1.84 -5.09
N ARG A 70 15.55 2.58 -4.08
CA ARG A 70 14.78 2.90 -2.86
C ARG A 70 13.48 3.65 -3.18
N GLU A 71 13.51 4.69 -4.00
CA GLU A 71 12.33 5.45 -4.42
C GLU A 71 11.28 4.56 -5.11
N LEU A 72 11.72 3.64 -5.98
CA LEU A 72 10.81 2.75 -6.71
C LEU A 72 10.20 1.68 -5.79
N LEU A 73 11.04 1.02 -4.97
CA LEU A 73 10.57 0.02 -4.00
C LEU A 73 9.62 0.63 -2.97
N THR A 74 9.93 1.84 -2.49
CA THR A 74 9.05 2.56 -1.55
C THR A 74 7.70 2.86 -2.19
N ALA A 75 7.69 3.34 -3.44
CA ALA A 75 6.44 3.59 -4.15
C ALA A 75 5.62 2.31 -4.36
N GLN A 76 6.27 1.18 -4.67
CA GLN A 76 5.59 -0.10 -4.80
C GLN A 76 4.96 -0.56 -3.47
N ILE A 77 5.73 -0.55 -2.37
CA ILE A 77 5.24 -0.90 -1.04
C ILE A 77 4.06 -0.01 -0.65
N VAL A 78 4.18 1.31 -0.85
CA VAL A 78 3.11 2.26 -0.52
C VAL A 78 1.86 1.99 -1.36
N ALA A 79 1.99 1.64 -2.64
CA ALA A 79 0.84 1.29 -3.48
C ALA A 79 0.12 0.04 -2.94
N GLU A 80 0.87 -1.00 -2.57
CA GLU A 80 0.32 -2.22 -1.98
C GLU A 80 -0.36 -1.95 -0.63
N VAL A 81 0.23 -1.07 0.20
CA VAL A 81 -0.39 -0.63 1.46
C VAL A 81 -1.72 0.06 1.19
N TRP A 82 -1.80 0.97 0.22
CA TRP A 82 -3.06 1.64 -0.15
C TRP A 82 -4.11 0.64 -0.62
N THR A 83 -3.75 -0.31 -1.49
CA THR A 83 -4.66 -1.33 -1.99
C THR A 83 -5.19 -2.23 -0.88
N ALA A 84 -4.30 -2.81 -0.07
CA ALA A 84 -4.70 -3.70 1.02
C ALA A 84 -5.53 -2.97 2.09
N SER A 85 -5.12 -1.75 2.44
CA SER A 85 -5.82 -0.90 3.41
C SER A 85 -7.22 -0.53 2.93
N PHE A 86 -7.38 -0.23 1.64
CA PHE A 86 -8.68 0.06 1.06
C PHE A 86 -9.61 -1.16 1.11
N HIS A 87 -9.10 -2.33 0.71
CA HIS A 87 -9.87 -3.58 0.78
C HIS A 87 -10.30 -3.93 2.21
N ALA A 88 -9.41 -3.74 3.18
CA ALA A 88 -9.73 -3.92 4.60
C ALA A 88 -10.78 -2.92 5.06
N ALA A 89 -10.59 -1.62 4.78
CA ALA A 89 -11.53 -0.58 5.20
C ALA A 89 -12.94 -0.76 4.61
N VAL A 90 -13.06 -1.23 3.36
CA VAL A 90 -14.36 -1.58 2.77
C VAL A 90 -14.97 -2.83 3.42
N GLY A 91 -14.14 -3.80 3.81
CA GLY A 91 -14.58 -5.03 4.47
C GLY A 91 -15.14 -4.82 5.88
N GLU A 92 -14.64 -3.81 6.59
CA GLU A 92 -15.04 -3.45 7.96
C GLU A 92 -16.13 -2.36 8.02
N LEU A 93 -16.85 -2.12 6.91
CA LEU A 93 -17.93 -1.13 6.90
C LEU A 93 -19.15 -1.61 7.68
N ASP A 94 -19.42 -0.95 8.79
CA ASP A 94 -20.67 -1.09 9.53
C ASP A 94 -21.81 -0.31 8.87
N THR A 95 -23.03 -0.84 9.01
CA THR A 95 -24.26 -0.17 8.56
C THR A 95 -25.06 0.40 9.73
N ASP A 96 -25.87 1.42 9.45
CA ASP A 96 -26.90 1.88 10.37
C ASP A 96 -28.16 0.99 10.36
N GLU A 97 -29.15 1.37 11.15
CA GLU A 97 -30.44 0.66 11.26
C GLU A 97 -31.23 0.64 9.94
N SER A 98 -30.90 1.55 9.01
CA SER A 98 -31.47 1.61 7.67
C SER A 98 -30.65 0.84 6.63
N GLY A 99 -29.59 0.14 7.05
CA GLY A 99 -28.68 -0.58 6.16
C GLY A 99 -27.74 0.32 5.36
N ARG A 100 -27.61 1.61 5.71
CA ARG A 100 -26.68 2.52 5.04
C ARG A 100 -25.28 2.40 5.67
N PRO A 101 -24.20 2.30 4.88
CA PRO A 101 -22.86 2.23 5.44
C PRO A 101 -22.48 3.54 6.12
N ARG A 102 -21.82 3.42 7.27
CA ARG A 102 -21.30 4.56 8.03
C ARG A 102 -19.82 4.74 7.73
N TRP A 103 -19.38 6.00 7.71
CA TRP A 103 -17.96 6.29 7.63
C TRP A 103 -17.25 5.74 8.87
N PRO A 104 -16.24 4.87 8.71
CA PRO A 104 -15.48 4.39 9.84
C PRO A 104 -14.57 5.50 10.37
N GLU A 105 -14.23 5.40 11.66
CA GLU A 105 -13.25 6.27 12.30
C GLU A 105 -11.81 5.82 12.01
N GLY A 106 -10.84 6.59 12.49
CA GLY A 106 -9.43 6.24 12.40
C GLY A 106 -8.86 6.17 10.97
N TRP A 107 -7.94 5.23 10.77
CA TRP A 107 -7.23 5.10 9.50
C TRP A 107 -8.13 4.55 8.38
N TRP A 108 -9.11 3.69 8.71
CA TRP A 108 -10.06 3.16 7.72
C TRP A 108 -10.81 4.29 7.02
N GLY A 109 -11.38 5.23 7.78
CA GLY A 109 -12.10 6.36 7.22
C GLY A 109 -11.21 7.28 6.39
N THR A 110 -9.97 7.49 6.86
CA THR A 110 -8.95 8.26 6.12
C THR A 110 -8.63 7.61 4.78
N VAL A 111 -8.46 6.28 4.75
CA VAL A 111 -8.16 5.54 3.53
C VAL A 111 -9.32 5.59 2.54
N LEU A 112 -10.54 5.36 3.01
CA LEU A 112 -11.73 5.41 2.17
C LEU A 112 -11.94 6.81 1.56
N ARG A 113 -11.84 7.88 2.37
CA ARG A 113 -11.96 9.27 1.86
C ARG A 113 -10.90 9.59 0.82
N ALA A 114 -9.67 9.12 1.02
CA ALA A 114 -8.58 9.36 0.08
C ALA A 114 -8.76 8.58 -1.23
N MET A 115 -9.23 7.33 -1.16
CA MET A 115 -9.30 6.45 -2.32
C MET A 115 -10.60 6.62 -3.11
N LEU A 116 -11.75 6.80 -2.45
CA LEU A 116 -13.05 6.82 -3.13
C LEU A 116 -13.19 7.94 -4.16
N ALA A 117 -12.57 9.10 -3.92
CA ALA A 117 -12.56 10.19 -4.90
C ALA A 117 -11.88 9.82 -6.24
N ASP A 118 -10.96 8.85 -6.22
CA ASP A 118 -10.29 8.33 -7.42
C ASP A 118 -10.98 7.08 -7.97
N VAL A 119 -11.62 6.29 -7.10
CA VAL A 119 -12.31 5.03 -7.48
C VAL A 119 -13.69 5.28 -8.07
N LEU A 120 -14.42 6.27 -7.56
CA LEU A 120 -15.77 6.67 -8.00
C LEU A 120 -15.80 8.21 -8.13
N PRO A 121 -15.13 8.78 -9.16
CA PRO A 121 -14.91 10.23 -9.25
C PRO A 121 -16.19 11.05 -9.49
N ASP A 122 -17.24 10.42 -10.02
CA ASP A 122 -18.49 11.09 -10.36
C ASP A 122 -19.54 11.04 -9.23
N ALA A 123 -19.20 10.39 -8.10
CA ALA A 123 -20.07 10.25 -6.95
C ALA A 123 -19.69 11.21 -5.82
N THR A 124 -20.68 11.62 -5.02
CA THR A 124 -20.39 12.30 -3.75
C THR A 124 -19.71 11.31 -2.79
N PRO A 125 -19.00 11.76 -1.74
CA PRO A 125 -18.35 10.84 -0.80
C PRO A 125 -19.32 9.80 -0.20
N ASP A 126 -20.51 10.22 0.21
CA ASP A 126 -21.51 9.33 0.82
C ASP A 126 -22.09 8.35 -0.20
N ASP A 127 -22.37 8.81 -1.43
CA ASP A 127 -22.83 7.95 -2.52
C ASP A 127 -21.76 6.94 -2.91
N ALA A 128 -20.49 7.36 -2.98
CA ALA A 128 -19.36 6.49 -3.28
C ALA A 128 -19.18 5.41 -2.19
N LEU A 129 -19.39 5.77 -0.92
CA LEU A 129 -19.35 4.83 0.20
C LEU A 129 -20.51 3.81 0.10
N ALA A 130 -21.72 4.28 -0.20
CA ALA A 130 -22.89 3.43 -0.41
C ALA A 130 -22.69 2.47 -1.59
N GLU A 131 -22.19 2.97 -2.70
CA GLU A 131 -21.94 2.20 -3.92
C GLU A 131 -20.86 1.13 -3.70
N VAL A 132 -19.72 1.48 -3.10
CA VAL A 132 -18.66 0.49 -2.85
C VAL A 132 -19.11 -0.60 -1.89
N HIS A 133 -19.91 -0.26 -0.87
CA HIS A 133 -20.47 -1.22 0.07
C HIS A 133 -21.48 -2.15 -0.62
N SER A 134 -22.35 -1.60 -1.48
CA SER A 134 -23.31 -2.36 -2.28
C SER A 134 -22.60 -3.35 -3.23
N ILE A 135 -21.56 -2.91 -3.93
CA ILE A 135 -20.77 -3.76 -4.84
C ILE A 135 -20.04 -4.86 -4.05
N ARG A 136 -19.52 -4.55 -2.86
CA ARG A 136 -18.81 -5.51 -2.01
C ARG A 136 -19.70 -6.60 -1.43
N THR A 137 -20.93 -6.24 -1.04
CA THR A 137 -21.92 -7.16 -0.45
C THR A 137 -22.76 -7.87 -1.51
N GLY A 138 -22.81 -7.31 -2.73
CA GLY A 138 -23.40 -7.93 -3.91
C GLY A 138 -22.62 -9.13 -4.44
N ARG A 139 -23.21 -9.82 -5.42
CA ARG A 139 -22.60 -11.02 -6.05
C ARG A 139 -21.66 -10.70 -7.21
N THR A 140 -21.66 -9.46 -7.71
CA THR A 140 -20.99 -9.05 -8.96
C THR A 140 -20.48 -7.61 -8.85
N GLY A 141 -19.49 -7.24 -9.68
CA GLY A 141 -19.02 -5.86 -9.83
C GLY A 141 -17.73 -5.51 -9.08
N TRP A 142 -17.34 -6.28 -8.06
CA TRP A 142 -16.10 -6.00 -7.31
C TRP A 142 -14.85 -6.05 -8.19
N SER A 143 -14.81 -7.00 -9.13
CA SER A 143 -13.72 -7.12 -10.13
C SER A 143 -13.63 -5.91 -11.07
N GLU A 144 -14.75 -5.25 -11.35
CA GLU A 144 -14.81 -4.09 -12.25
C GLU A 144 -14.22 -2.84 -11.59
N LEU A 145 -14.24 -2.77 -10.25
CA LEU A 145 -13.59 -1.70 -9.50
C LEU A 145 -12.07 -1.88 -9.38
N GLN A 146 -11.55 -3.10 -9.56
CA GLN A 146 -10.12 -3.39 -9.33
C GLN A 146 -9.18 -2.48 -10.12
N PRO A 147 -9.37 -2.22 -11.43
CA PRO A 147 -8.51 -1.29 -12.16
C PRO A 147 -8.50 0.13 -11.57
N ARG A 148 -9.65 0.61 -11.08
CA ARG A 148 -9.77 1.94 -10.45
C ARG A 148 -9.13 1.98 -9.07
N ILE A 149 -9.25 0.91 -8.28
CA ILE A 149 -8.58 0.76 -6.99
C ILE A 149 -7.06 0.76 -7.17
N ILE A 150 -6.55 0.00 -8.14
CA ILE A 150 -5.12 -0.05 -8.46
C ILE A 150 -4.63 1.32 -8.92
N TYR A 151 -5.38 2.00 -9.81
CA TYR A 151 -5.07 3.35 -10.26
C TYR A 151 -4.99 4.35 -9.09
N ALA A 152 -5.99 4.37 -8.22
CA ALA A 152 -6.03 5.23 -7.05
C ALA A 152 -4.83 5.00 -6.13
N ALA A 153 -4.52 3.73 -5.82
CA ALA A 153 -3.38 3.37 -4.99
C ALA A 153 -2.04 3.80 -5.61
N GLN A 154 -1.83 3.52 -6.89
CA GLN A 154 -0.62 3.92 -7.62
C GLN A 154 -0.46 5.44 -7.69
N ARG A 155 -1.57 6.18 -7.88
CA ARG A 155 -1.59 7.65 -7.86
C ARG A 155 -1.17 8.18 -6.49
N ARG A 156 -1.71 7.63 -5.40
CA ARG A 156 -1.35 8.01 -4.02
C ARG A 156 0.10 7.69 -3.69
N ALA A 157 0.60 6.56 -4.17
CA ALA A 157 1.99 6.14 -4.01
C ALA A 157 2.98 6.83 -4.96
N LYS A 158 2.50 7.67 -5.88
CA LYS A 158 3.31 8.38 -6.89
C LYS A 158 4.16 7.44 -7.76
N VAL A 159 3.69 6.21 -8.03
CA VAL A 159 4.43 5.18 -8.77
C VAL A 159 4.94 5.69 -10.12
N ALA A 160 4.08 6.36 -10.90
CA ALA A 160 4.47 6.91 -12.20
C ALA A 160 5.61 7.94 -12.10
N ARG A 161 5.64 8.74 -11.02
CA ARG A 161 6.73 9.72 -10.79
C ARG A 161 8.03 9.00 -10.45
N SER A 162 8.00 8.03 -9.54
CA SER A 162 9.18 7.24 -9.16
C SER A 162 9.73 6.46 -10.35
N LEU A 163 8.87 5.87 -11.18
CA LEU A 163 9.28 5.21 -12.41
C LEU A 163 9.92 6.19 -13.41
N GLY A 164 9.33 7.37 -13.60
CA GLY A 164 9.92 8.41 -14.45
C GLY A 164 11.25 8.96 -13.93
N HIS A 165 11.51 8.91 -12.63
CA HIS A 165 12.84 9.19 -12.06
C HIS A 165 13.81 8.06 -12.40
N ALA A 166 13.38 6.81 -12.25
CA ALA A 166 14.20 5.64 -12.53
C ALA A 166 14.62 5.53 -13.99
N VAL A 167 13.68 5.68 -14.92
CA VAL A 167 13.97 5.66 -16.37
C VAL A 167 15.01 6.72 -16.74
N ARG A 168 14.83 7.97 -16.26
CA ARG A 168 15.80 9.05 -16.52
C ARG A 168 17.17 8.76 -15.94
N ALA A 169 17.26 8.12 -14.78
CA ALA A 169 18.53 7.77 -14.16
C ALA A 169 19.25 6.66 -14.96
N LEU A 170 18.52 5.66 -15.46
CA LEU A 170 19.07 4.62 -16.34
C LEU A 170 19.56 5.20 -17.67
N ASP A 171 18.79 6.10 -18.27
CA ASP A 171 19.19 6.79 -19.51
C ASP A 171 20.49 7.59 -19.34
N LEU A 172 20.67 8.23 -18.18
CA LEU A 172 21.90 8.98 -17.87
C LEU A 172 23.10 8.04 -17.65
N ALA A 173 22.90 6.92 -16.98
CA ALA A 173 23.95 5.92 -16.77
C ALA A 173 24.43 5.33 -18.10
N ASN A 174 23.51 4.92 -18.98
CA ASN A 174 23.83 4.35 -20.29
C ASN A 174 24.56 5.33 -21.21
N ARG A 175 24.34 6.64 -21.07
CA ARG A 175 25.06 7.68 -21.83
C ARG A 175 26.46 7.99 -21.30
N SER A 176 26.76 7.52 -20.09
CA SER A 176 28.02 7.80 -19.39
C SER A 176 29.01 6.61 -19.50
N GLU A 177 28.58 5.49 -20.07
CA GLU A 177 29.46 4.38 -20.44
C GLU A 177 30.14 4.69 -21.79
N PRO A 178 31.50 4.68 -21.86
CA PRO A 178 32.26 4.97 -23.07
C PRO A 178 32.26 3.84 -24.11
#